data_AF-A0A7X2MPZ4-F1
#
_entry.id   AF-A0A7X2MPZ4-F1
#
_cell.length_a   1.000
_cell.length_b   1.000
_cell.length_c   1.000
_cell.angle_alpha   90.00
_cell.angle_beta   90.00
_cell.angle_gamma   90.00
#
_symmetry.space_group_name_H-M   'P 1'
#
loop_
_entity.id
_entity.type
_entity.pdbx_description
1 polymer ?
#
loop_
_entity_poly.entity_id
_entity_poly.type
_entity_poly.pdbx_seq_one_letter_code
_entity_poly.pdbx_strand_id
1 'polypeptide(L)'
;LFWYEEVGDPLEYSLQAALSEFYPGAMATGENLFSHQDARNLLRYGGMRPDRDYLQFDCALSYGLVEYLRTLDVLEQFGWSPSRCIPHGGHQMSLNIAAGLGLGGNESYPDLFQPYGGFPGSVKVEDGHIIMPELPGIGFEGKSDLIKEMRTLAE
;
A
#
# COMPACT_ATOMS: atom_id res chain seq x y z
N LEU A 1 -8.79 17.75 4.44
CA LEU A 1 -7.71 16.75 4.33
C LEU A 1 -8.15 15.70 3.32
N PHE A 2 -7.22 15.07 2.60
CA PHE A 2 -7.57 13.94 1.73
C PHE A 2 -7.93 12.70 2.59
N TRP A 3 -7.12 12.41 3.61
CA TRP A 3 -7.46 11.50 4.71
C TRP A 3 -6.83 11.96 6.04
N TYR A 4 -7.19 11.30 7.14
CA TYR A 4 -6.51 11.37 8.44
C TYR A 4 -5.94 9.98 8.80
N GLU A 5 -4.63 9.89 8.92
CA GLU A 5 -3.88 8.64 8.96
C GLU A 5 -3.48 8.23 10.38
N GLU A 6 -3.56 6.91 10.64
CA GLU A 6 -3.02 6.20 11.80
C GLU A 6 -3.11 7.00 13.11
N VAL A 7 -4.35 7.31 13.51
CA VAL A 7 -4.63 8.26 14.61
C VAL A 7 -4.14 7.77 15.97
N GLY A 8 -4.09 6.44 16.16
CA GLY A 8 -3.65 5.81 17.40
C GLY A 8 -2.85 4.54 17.12
N ASP A 9 -2.67 3.71 18.15
CA ASP A 9 -1.97 2.43 18.01
C ASP A 9 -2.63 1.54 16.95
N PRO A 10 -1.86 0.91 16.05
CA PRO A 10 -2.41 0.10 14.94
C PRO A 10 -3.28 -1.08 15.41
N LEU A 11 -3.12 -1.54 16.66
CA LEU A 11 -3.88 -2.64 17.24
C LEU A 11 -5.02 -2.20 18.16
N GLU A 12 -5.14 -0.90 18.46
CA GLU A 12 -6.24 -0.38 19.28
C GLU A 12 -7.48 -0.09 18.41
N TYR A 13 -8.05 -1.16 17.85
CA TYR A 13 -9.19 -1.09 16.91
C TYR A 13 -10.42 -0.37 17.51
N SER A 14 -10.59 -0.44 18.83
CA SER A 14 -11.70 0.24 19.51
C SER A 14 -11.60 1.77 19.42
N LEU A 15 -10.36 2.31 19.45
CA LEU A 15 -10.09 3.72 19.25
C LEU A 15 -10.40 4.15 17.82
N GLN A 16 -9.97 3.35 16.83
CA GLN A 16 -10.28 3.62 15.41
C GLN A 16 -11.80 3.62 15.16
N ALA A 17 -12.53 2.68 15.77
CA ALA A 17 -13.98 2.63 15.65
C ALA A 17 -14.66 3.86 16.27
N ALA A 18 -14.23 4.28 17.46
CA ALA A 18 -14.78 5.44 18.15
C ALA A 18 -14.58 6.74 17.37
N LEU A 19 -13.46 6.88 16.64
CA LEU A 19 -13.18 8.07 15.83
C LEU A 19 -14.19 8.30 14.70
N SER A 20 -14.82 7.25 14.19
CA SER A 20 -15.81 7.35 13.11
C SER A 20 -17.03 8.21 13.48
N GLU A 21 -17.33 8.35 14.79
CA GLU A 21 -18.41 9.20 15.31
C GLU A 21 -18.06 10.70 15.27
N PHE A 22 -16.78 11.04 15.38
CA PHE A 22 -16.30 12.43 15.47
C PHE A 22 -15.70 12.94 14.17
N TYR A 23 -15.19 12.05 13.32
CA TYR A 23 -14.51 12.41 12.08
C TYR A 23 -15.24 11.88 10.84
N PRO A 24 -16.06 12.69 10.16
CA PRO A 24 -16.83 12.24 8.99
C PRO A 24 -15.97 12.04 7.74
N GLY A 25 -14.80 12.71 7.64
CA GLY A 25 -13.87 12.60 6.51
C GLY A 25 -13.13 11.27 6.45
N ALA A 26 -12.48 10.96 5.34
CA ALA A 26 -11.77 9.70 5.14
C ALA A 26 -10.62 9.53 6.15
N MET A 27 -10.42 8.30 6.60
CA MET A 27 -9.29 7.88 7.45
C MET A 27 -8.47 6.80 6.75
N ALA A 28 -7.23 6.60 7.19
CA ALA A 28 -6.34 5.58 6.67
C ALA A 28 -5.54 4.92 7.80
N THR A 29 -5.26 3.62 7.69
CA THR A 29 -4.33 2.91 8.59
C THR A 29 -3.95 1.55 7.96
N GLY A 30 -3.06 0.80 8.60
CA GLY A 30 -2.76 -0.60 8.28
C GLY A 30 -1.33 -0.87 7.85
N GLU A 31 -0.49 0.15 7.72
CA GLU A 31 0.94 -0.03 7.38
C GLU A 31 1.67 -0.92 8.40
N ASN A 32 1.25 -0.85 9.68
CA ASN A 32 1.82 -1.59 10.79
C ASN A 32 1.05 -2.90 11.12
N LEU A 33 0.22 -3.40 10.19
CA LEU A 33 -0.49 -4.68 10.33
C LEU A 33 0.07 -5.69 9.32
N PHE A 34 0.89 -6.61 9.81
CA PHE A 34 1.78 -7.40 8.95
C PHE A 34 1.24 -8.77 8.53
N SER A 35 -0.05 -9.04 8.72
CA SER A 35 -0.66 -10.34 8.39
C SER A 35 -2.11 -10.21 7.95
N HIS A 36 -2.61 -11.17 7.15
CA HIS A 36 -4.04 -11.20 6.80
C HIS A 36 -4.92 -11.41 8.05
N GLN A 37 -4.38 -12.01 9.11
CA GLN A 37 -5.07 -12.19 10.39
C GLN A 37 -5.28 -10.85 11.09
N ASP A 38 -4.28 -9.96 11.08
CA ASP A 38 -4.38 -8.62 11.65
C ASP A 38 -5.26 -7.72 10.79
N ALA A 39 -5.11 -7.77 9.46
CA ALA A 39 -6.02 -7.11 8.54
C ALA A 39 -7.49 -7.51 8.80
N ARG A 40 -7.75 -8.81 9.00
CA ARG A 40 -9.08 -9.31 9.36
C ARG A 40 -9.59 -8.72 10.67
N ASN A 41 -8.73 -8.55 11.67
CA ASN A 41 -9.13 -7.95 12.95
C ASN A 41 -9.45 -6.47 12.78
N LEU A 42 -8.68 -5.72 11.99
CA LEU A 42 -8.99 -4.34 11.64
C LEU A 42 -10.37 -4.22 10.97
N LEU A 43 -10.66 -5.04 9.94
CA LEU A 43 -11.95 -4.98 9.25
C LEU A 43 -13.13 -5.38 10.15
N ARG A 44 -12.88 -6.24 11.14
CA ARG A 44 -13.91 -6.72 12.06
C ARG A 44 -14.22 -5.77 13.19
N TYR A 45 -13.22 -5.07 13.71
CA TYR A 45 -13.32 -4.31 14.96
C TYR A 45 -13.00 -2.84 14.81
N GLY A 46 -12.32 -2.42 13.74
CA GLY A 46 -11.84 -1.06 13.54
C GLY A 46 -12.89 -0.05 13.13
N GLY A 47 -14.12 -0.47 12.82
CA GLY A 47 -15.23 0.43 12.48
C GLY A 47 -14.97 1.35 11.27
N MET A 48 -14.01 0.98 10.40
CA MET A 48 -13.68 1.74 9.20
C MET A 48 -14.78 1.62 8.14
N ARG A 49 -14.85 2.59 7.25
CA ARG A 49 -15.99 2.78 6.33
C ARG A 49 -15.57 2.46 4.90
N PRO A 50 -16.07 1.36 4.31
CA PRO A 50 -15.58 0.81 3.04
C PRO A 50 -15.82 1.72 1.84
N ASP A 51 -16.71 2.70 1.95
CA ASP A 51 -17.00 3.65 0.87
C ASP A 51 -15.91 4.74 0.74
N ARG A 52 -15.11 5.00 1.78
CA ARG A 52 -14.24 6.19 1.81
C ARG A 52 -12.92 6.08 2.54
N ASP A 53 -12.74 5.12 3.43
CA ASP A 53 -11.49 4.95 4.16
C ASP A 53 -10.47 4.11 3.36
N TYR A 54 -9.19 4.21 3.70
CA TYR A 54 -8.09 3.57 2.99
C TYR A 54 -7.34 2.56 3.86
N LEU A 55 -6.87 1.49 3.24
CA LEU A 55 -6.12 0.40 3.88
C LEU A 55 -4.69 0.38 3.35
N GLN A 56 -3.70 0.49 4.23
CA GLN A 56 -2.32 0.78 3.86
C GLN A 56 -1.36 -0.41 4.04
N PHE A 57 -1.89 -1.64 4.07
CA PHE A 57 -1.09 -2.85 4.20
C PHE A 57 0.08 -2.87 3.20
N ASP A 58 1.29 -3.12 3.70
CA ASP A 58 2.51 -3.17 2.89
C ASP A 58 2.92 -4.63 2.66
N CYS A 59 2.92 -5.07 1.39
CA CYS A 59 3.29 -6.44 1.05
C CYS A 59 4.75 -6.77 1.41
N ALA A 60 5.68 -5.81 1.33
CA ALA A 60 7.10 -6.07 1.59
C ALA A 60 7.37 -6.31 3.07
N LEU A 61 6.53 -5.74 3.95
CA LEU A 61 6.57 -5.94 5.40
C LEU A 61 5.67 -7.09 5.87
N SER A 62 4.67 -7.46 5.07
CA SER A 62 3.60 -8.40 5.44
C SER A 62 3.72 -9.74 4.71
N TYR A 63 4.89 -10.39 4.79
CA TYR A 63 5.14 -11.72 4.20
C TYR A 63 4.98 -11.84 2.67
N GLY A 64 5.04 -10.72 1.95
CA GLY A 64 5.08 -10.68 0.48
C GLY A 64 3.71 -10.80 -0.20
N LEU A 65 3.74 -10.82 -1.53
CA LEU A 65 2.53 -10.89 -2.37
C LEU A 65 1.64 -12.09 -2.07
N VAL A 66 2.21 -13.25 -1.73
CA VAL A 66 1.42 -14.46 -1.44
C VAL A 66 0.52 -14.24 -0.22
N GLU A 67 1.02 -13.56 0.80
CA GLU A 67 0.21 -13.18 1.95
C GLU A 67 -0.74 -12.03 1.60
N TYR A 68 -0.28 -11.07 0.80
CA TYR A 68 -1.11 -9.97 0.33
C TYR A 68 -2.36 -10.44 -0.43
N LEU A 69 -2.27 -11.50 -1.23
CA LEU A 69 -3.43 -12.14 -1.88
C LEU A 69 -4.43 -12.66 -0.84
N ARG A 70 -3.97 -13.26 0.26
CA ARG A 70 -4.84 -13.68 1.37
C ARG A 70 -5.47 -12.49 2.08
N THR A 71 -4.75 -11.38 2.20
CA THR A 71 -5.30 -10.13 2.72
C THR A 71 -6.42 -9.61 1.80
N LEU A 72 -6.25 -9.65 0.48
CA LEU A 72 -7.32 -9.28 -0.46
C LEU A 72 -8.53 -10.22 -0.37
N ASP A 73 -8.32 -11.53 -0.19
CA ASP A 73 -9.41 -12.49 0.08
C ASP A 73 -10.17 -12.12 1.38
N VAL A 74 -9.46 -11.65 2.40
CA VAL A 74 -10.06 -11.13 3.64
C VAL A 74 -10.89 -9.87 3.38
N LEU A 75 -10.42 -8.95 2.54
CA LEU A 75 -11.20 -7.76 2.17
C LEU A 75 -12.53 -8.15 1.53
N GLU A 76 -12.51 -9.07 0.57
CA GLU A 76 -13.70 -9.55 -0.12
C GLU A 76 -14.73 -10.13 0.87
N GLN A 77 -14.28 -10.94 1.84
CA GLN A 77 -15.15 -11.52 2.88
C GLN A 77 -15.86 -10.47 3.74
N PHE A 78 -15.29 -9.28 3.87
CA PHE A 78 -15.85 -8.15 4.64
C PHE A 78 -16.49 -7.08 3.75
N GLY A 79 -16.65 -7.34 2.45
CA GLY A 79 -17.29 -6.42 1.51
C GLY A 79 -16.46 -5.20 1.14
N TRP A 80 -15.13 -5.28 1.28
CA TRP A 80 -14.20 -4.23 0.89
C TRP A 80 -13.69 -4.44 -0.54
N SER A 81 -13.57 -3.36 -1.29
CA SER A 81 -12.96 -3.37 -2.62
C SER A 81 -11.43 -3.25 -2.51
N PRO A 82 -10.64 -3.98 -3.33
CA PRO A 82 -9.21 -3.75 -3.46
C PRO A 82 -8.85 -2.30 -3.81
N SER A 83 -9.76 -1.54 -4.44
CA SER A 83 -9.59 -0.11 -4.72
C SER A 83 -9.53 0.80 -3.48
N ARG A 84 -9.70 0.24 -2.27
CA ARG A 84 -9.44 0.92 -0.99
C ARG A 84 -8.02 0.72 -0.47
N CYS A 85 -7.23 -0.15 -1.10
CA CYS A 85 -5.84 -0.32 -0.76
C CYS A 85 -4.97 0.73 -1.43
N ILE A 86 -4.16 1.44 -0.63
CA ILE A 86 -3.05 2.26 -1.10
C ILE A 86 -1.85 1.84 -0.25
N PRO A 87 -1.04 0.86 -0.70
CA PRO A 87 0.04 0.32 0.11
C PRO A 87 1.03 1.40 0.55
N HIS A 88 1.44 1.32 1.82
CA HIS A 88 2.64 1.98 2.31
C HIS A 88 3.89 1.47 1.55
N GLY A 89 4.97 2.26 1.60
CA GLY A 89 6.34 1.76 1.36
C GLY A 89 6.99 2.27 0.08
N GLY A 90 6.24 2.91 -0.82
CA GLY A 90 6.82 3.71 -1.90
C GLY A 90 7.64 2.94 -2.95
N HIS A 91 7.41 1.63 -3.11
CA HIS A 91 8.28 0.76 -3.90
C HIS A 91 7.61 0.10 -5.13
N GLN A 92 8.44 -0.27 -6.12
CA GLN A 92 7.98 -0.80 -7.42
C GLN A 92 7.18 -2.10 -7.34
N MET A 93 7.37 -2.90 -6.27
CA MET A 93 6.53 -4.09 -6.05
C MET A 93 5.04 -3.70 -5.89
N SER A 94 4.71 -2.75 -5.01
CA SER A 94 3.34 -2.27 -4.81
C SER A 94 2.78 -1.57 -6.04
N LEU A 95 3.60 -0.90 -6.86
CA LEU A 95 3.15 -0.38 -8.16
C LEU A 95 2.64 -1.51 -9.10
N ASN A 96 3.37 -2.63 -9.16
CA ASN A 96 2.95 -3.79 -9.94
C ASN A 96 1.67 -4.42 -9.38
N ILE A 97 1.55 -4.55 -8.05
CA ILE A 97 0.35 -5.08 -7.40
C ILE A 97 -0.85 -4.15 -7.67
N ALA A 98 -0.66 -2.83 -7.56
CA ALA A 98 -1.69 -1.84 -7.82
C ALA A 98 -2.23 -1.93 -9.25
N ALA A 99 -1.33 -1.93 -10.24
CA ALA A 99 -1.70 -2.04 -11.65
C ALA A 99 -2.32 -3.41 -11.99
N GLY A 100 -1.80 -4.50 -11.42
CA GLY A 100 -2.20 -5.86 -11.76
C GLY A 100 -3.48 -6.35 -11.06
N LEU A 101 -3.73 -5.91 -9.83
CA LEU A 101 -4.86 -6.37 -9.01
C LEU A 101 -5.93 -5.28 -8.77
N GLY A 102 -5.77 -4.09 -9.34
CA GLY A 102 -6.75 -3.01 -9.25
C GLY A 102 -6.82 -2.37 -7.87
N LEU A 103 -5.66 -2.11 -7.25
CA LEU A 103 -5.62 -1.34 -6.00
C LEU A 103 -5.92 0.15 -6.26
N GLY A 104 -6.14 0.91 -5.18
CA GLY A 104 -6.48 2.34 -5.25
C GLY A 104 -5.31 3.25 -5.63
N GLY A 105 -4.07 2.79 -5.48
CA GLY A 105 -2.86 3.55 -5.77
C GLY A 105 -1.64 2.98 -5.06
N ASN A 106 -0.61 3.80 -4.91
CA ASN A 106 0.60 3.49 -4.16
C ASN A 106 1.17 4.78 -3.56
N GLU A 107 1.76 4.69 -2.38
CA GLU A 107 2.57 5.78 -1.84
C GLU A 107 3.84 6.01 -2.70
N SER A 108 4.48 7.16 -2.56
CA SER A 108 5.80 7.42 -3.15
C SER A 108 6.57 8.42 -2.30
N TYR A 109 7.87 8.21 -2.13
CA TYR A 109 8.78 9.13 -1.45
C TYR A 109 9.79 9.71 -2.46
N PRO A 110 9.54 10.90 -3.05
CA PRO A 110 10.42 11.44 -4.10
C PRO A 110 11.88 11.59 -3.67
N ASP A 111 12.08 12.09 -2.44
CA ASP A 111 13.40 12.52 -1.97
C ASP A 111 13.97 11.65 -0.83
N LEU A 112 13.25 10.60 -0.38
CA LEU A 112 13.67 9.75 0.74
C LEU A 112 14.00 8.33 0.28
N PHE A 113 14.87 7.67 1.03
CA PHE A 113 15.23 6.25 0.90
C PHE A 113 15.86 5.83 -0.45
N GLN A 114 16.22 6.81 -1.30
CA GLN A 114 16.93 6.55 -2.55
C GLN A 114 18.22 5.73 -2.30
N PRO A 115 18.54 4.76 -3.17
CA PRO A 115 17.89 4.48 -4.46
C PRO A 115 16.69 3.52 -4.38
N TYR A 116 16.28 3.10 -3.18
CA TYR A 116 15.20 2.12 -3.00
C TYR A 116 13.82 2.80 -3.05
N GLY A 117 12.97 2.32 -3.96
CA GLY A 117 11.65 2.91 -4.23
C GLY A 117 11.64 3.80 -5.48
N GLY A 118 10.60 4.60 -5.62
CA GLY A 118 10.39 5.45 -6.80
C GLY A 118 10.05 4.67 -8.06
N PHE A 119 10.38 5.24 -9.23
CA PHE A 119 9.96 4.75 -10.54
C PHE A 119 11.16 4.50 -11.47
N PRO A 120 11.00 3.71 -12.55
CA PRO A 120 11.94 3.68 -13.66
C PRO A 120 12.22 5.09 -14.21
N GLY A 121 13.44 5.36 -14.66
CA GLY A 121 13.88 6.72 -15.01
C GLY A 121 13.13 7.37 -16.19
N SER A 122 12.43 6.59 -17.00
CA SER A 122 11.56 7.06 -18.09
C SER A 122 10.18 7.53 -17.61
N VAL A 123 9.77 7.18 -16.39
CA VAL A 123 8.44 7.42 -15.85
C VAL A 123 8.40 8.78 -15.16
N LYS A 124 7.33 9.53 -15.41
CA LYS A 124 7.02 10.80 -14.75
C LYS A 124 5.68 10.71 -14.06
N VAL A 125 5.54 11.48 -12.98
CA VAL A 125 4.24 11.72 -12.35
C VAL A 125 3.55 12.84 -13.12
N GLU A 126 2.38 12.52 -13.69
CA GLU A 126 1.52 13.46 -14.42
C GLU A 126 0.15 13.46 -13.75
N ASP A 127 -0.28 14.62 -13.26
CA ASP A 127 -1.55 14.81 -12.53
C ASP A 127 -1.80 13.77 -11.43
N GLY A 128 -0.75 13.43 -10.67
CA GLY A 128 -0.81 12.48 -9.56
C GLY A 128 -0.77 11.00 -9.96
N HIS A 129 -0.55 10.69 -11.24
CA HIS A 129 -0.53 9.33 -11.77
C HIS A 129 0.80 9.02 -12.48
N ILE A 130 1.13 7.73 -12.56
CA ILE A 130 2.20 7.20 -13.40
C ILE A 130 1.63 6.14 -14.34
N ILE A 131 2.31 5.93 -15.46
CA ILE A 131 2.02 4.81 -16.37
C ILE A 131 3.11 3.77 -16.17
N MET A 132 2.71 2.54 -15.82
CA MET A 132 3.64 1.42 -15.70
C MET A 132 4.23 1.10 -17.07
N PRO A 133 5.57 1.16 -17.24
CA PRO A 133 6.21 0.79 -18.49
C PRO A 133 6.21 -0.73 -18.64
N GLU A 134 6.21 -1.23 -19.87
CA GLU A 134 6.33 -2.67 -20.14
C GLU A 134 7.79 -3.13 -19.97
N LEU A 135 8.18 -3.35 -18.72
CA LEU A 135 9.47 -3.91 -18.34
C LEU A 135 9.29 -5.34 -17.79
N PRO A 136 10.22 -6.27 -18.07
CA PRO A 136 10.17 -7.61 -17.47
C PRO A 136 10.29 -7.56 -15.94
N GLY A 137 9.61 -8.50 -15.28
CA GLY A 137 9.65 -8.63 -13.82
C GLY A 137 9.05 -7.41 -13.11
N ILE A 138 9.68 -6.98 -12.01
CA ILE A 138 9.26 -5.77 -11.27
C ILE A 138 9.68 -4.48 -12.02
N GLY A 139 10.63 -4.57 -12.95
CA GLY A 139 11.16 -3.43 -13.70
C GLY A 139 12.25 -2.65 -12.98
N PHE A 140 12.99 -3.28 -12.06
CA PHE A 140 14.11 -2.64 -11.35
C PHE A 140 15.22 -2.19 -12.31
N GLU A 141 15.44 -2.92 -13.40
CA GLU A 141 16.41 -2.61 -14.45
C GLU A 141 16.15 -1.25 -15.13
N GLY A 142 14.90 -0.77 -15.08
CA GLY A 142 14.54 0.55 -15.58
C GLY A 142 14.98 1.72 -14.68
N LYS A 143 15.47 1.45 -13.47
CA LYS A 143 15.95 2.46 -12.51
C LYS A 143 17.45 2.28 -12.29
N SER A 144 18.25 3.08 -13.00
CA SER A 144 19.70 2.86 -13.18
C SER A 144 20.52 2.88 -11.88
N ASP A 145 20.15 3.73 -10.93
CA ASP A 145 20.80 3.82 -9.62
C ASP A 145 20.46 2.63 -8.73
N LEU A 146 19.20 2.15 -8.75
CA LEU A 146 18.77 0.96 -8.01
C LEU A 146 19.39 -0.33 -8.57
N ILE A 147 19.30 -0.55 -9.88
CA ILE A 147 19.82 -1.77 -10.51
C ILE A 147 21.33 -1.92 -10.30
N LYS A 148 22.06 -0.80 -10.23
CA LYS A 148 23.50 -0.81 -9.93
C LYS A 148 23.80 -1.44 -8.56
N GLU A 149 23.04 -1.09 -7.53
CA GLU A 149 23.18 -1.68 -6.19
C GLU A 149 22.80 -3.16 -6.19
N MET A 150 21.71 -3.53 -6.86
CA MET A 150 21.27 -4.94 -6.96
C MET A 150 22.29 -5.84 -7.66
N ARG A 151 22.92 -5.35 -8.74
CA ARG A 151 23.97 -6.08 -9.45
C ARG A 151 25.23 -6.25 -8.61
N THR A 152 25.56 -5.27 -7.78
CA THR A 152 26.69 -5.37 -6.85
C THR A 152 26.53 -6.53 -5.85
N LEU A 153 25.28 -6.91 -5.55
CA LEU A 153 24.99 -8.04 -4.67
C LEU A 153 25.18 -9.41 -5.34
N ALA A 154 24.79 -9.56 -6.62
CA ALA A 154 24.67 -10.89 -7.24
C ALA A 154 24.78 -10.93 -8.78
N GLU A 155 25.64 -10.11 -9.39
CA GLU A 155 26.09 -10.25 -10.79
C GLU A 155 27.63 -10.31 -10.86
#